data_AF-A0A0N4WG87-F1
#
_entry.id   AF-A0A0N4WG87-F1
#
_cell.length_a   1.000
_cell.length_b   1.000
_cell.length_c   1.000
_cell.angle_alpha   90.00
_cell.angle_beta   90.00
_cell.angle_gamma   90.00
#
_symmetry.space_group_name_H-M   'P 1'
#
loop_
_entity.id
_entity.type
_entity.pdbx_description
1 polymer ?
#
loop_
_entity_poly.entity_id
_entity_poly.type
_entity_poly.pdbx_seq_one_letter_code
_entity_poly.pdbx_strand_id
1 'polypeptide(L)'
;MHFCDRVLAYEEIDKFGVGRTIHTMCSKWAFPECAKVLQAVLKRNNNQLQNALKRMSSSEAGSMPAVEMELRENLRPLLLSGQCAQYDGADIEYMFWLSAVMHTVKEPIAQSKLLMILFGPGKCDGTEVTIDWSLFCEHVIAPFKLTETLIKPLADELLLLLETKKLDNEKYSWSQHDVFNIVEELTTTPEPWSFDNFVALLLHQPSLIPVSLIARMNHNYADEACLMFLTFMTMLPWS
;
A
#
# COMPACT_ATOMS: atom_id res chain seq x y z
N MET A 1 24.03 -5.01 19.41
CA MET A 1 24.02 -4.32 18.11
C MET A 1 23.59 -5.32 17.04
N HIS A 2 22.38 -5.16 16.50
CA HIS A 2 21.77 -6.15 15.59
C HIS A 2 22.42 -6.08 14.21
N PHE A 3 22.37 -7.18 13.43
CA PHE A 3 23.00 -7.29 12.11
C PHE A 3 22.65 -6.11 11.18
N CYS A 4 21.36 -5.76 11.06
CA CYS A 4 20.91 -4.64 10.23
C CYS A 4 21.49 -3.28 10.65
N ASP A 5 21.83 -3.09 11.94
CA ASP A 5 22.45 -1.86 12.44
C ASP A 5 23.87 -1.69 11.93
N ARG A 6 24.61 -2.80 11.82
CA ARG A 6 25.95 -2.77 11.26
C ARG A 6 25.94 -2.58 9.74
N VAL A 7 24.99 -3.21 9.05
CA VAL A 7 24.88 -3.08 7.59
C VAL A 7 24.43 -1.66 7.19
N LEU A 8 23.43 -1.09 7.87
CA LEU A 8 22.96 0.27 7.59
C LEU A 8 23.90 1.37 8.09
N ALA A 9 24.87 1.05 8.96
CA ALA A 9 25.96 1.95 9.33
C ALA A 9 27.11 1.91 8.31
N TYR A 10 27.09 0.98 7.37
CA TYR A 10 28.04 0.91 6.26
C TYR A 10 27.48 1.74 5.10
N GLU A 11 28.04 2.93 4.88
CA GLU A 11 27.52 3.92 3.91
C GLU A 11 27.52 3.42 2.45
N GLU A 12 28.24 2.33 2.13
CA GLU A 12 28.30 1.75 0.78
C GLU A 12 27.04 0.96 0.40
N ILE A 13 26.24 0.47 1.35
CA ILE A 13 25.03 -0.30 1.07
C ILE A 13 23.80 0.53 1.44
N ASP A 14 23.09 1.01 0.41
CA ASP A 14 21.84 1.72 0.59
C ASP A 14 20.73 0.83 1.18
N LYS A 15 19.64 1.44 1.65
CA LYS A 15 18.52 0.70 2.26
C LYS A 15 17.93 -0.36 1.32
N PHE A 16 17.93 -0.12 0.00
CA PHE A 16 17.45 -1.08 -0.99
C PHE A 16 18.37 -2.30 -1.08
N GLY A 17 19.70 -2.12 -1.00
CA GLY A 17 20.68 -3.19 -0.92
C GLY A 17 20.52 -4.02 0.35
N VAL A 18 20.23 -3.37 1.47
CA VAL A 18 19.89 -4.07 2.72
C VAL A 18 18.61 -4.88 2.57
N GLY A 19 17.56 -4.29 1.98
CA GLY A 19 16.32 -5.02 1.69
C GLY A 19 16.53 -6.23 0.81
N ARG A 20 17.26 -6.10 -0.31
CA ARG A 20 17.64 -7.24 -1.17
C ARG A 20 18.37 -8.33 -0.40
N THR A 21 19.24 -7.96 0.54
CA THR A 21 19.92 -8.91 1.41
C THR A 21 18.95 -9.63 2.34
N ILE A 22 18.00 -8.91 2.95
CA ILE A 22 16.94 -9.49 3.78
C ILE A 22 16.11 -10.48 2.96
N HIS A 23 15.64 -10.10 1.78
CA HIS A 23 14.87 -10.97 0.88
C HIS A 23 15.67 -12.21 0.49
N THR A 24 16.94 -12.05 0.11
CA THR A 24 17.82 -13.18 -0.24
C THR A 24 18.02 -14.14 0.94
N MET A 25 18.24 -13.60 2.15
CA MET A 25 18.40 -14.41 3.35
C MET A 25 17.13 -15.16 3.73
N CYS A 26 15.98 -14.53 3.55
CA CYS A 26 14.67 -15.10 3.87
C CYS A 26 14.10 -15.97 2.74
N SER A 27 14.80 -16.08 1.61
CA SER A 27 14.27 -16.82 0.46
C SER A 27 13.99 -18.28 0.85
N LYS A 28 12.80 -18.76 0.50
CA LYS A 28 12.29 -20.10 0.87
C LYS A 28 12.14 -20.36 2.36
N TRP A 29 12.27 -19.35 3.23
CA TRP A 29 11.93 -19.52 4.64
C TRP A 29 10.41 -19.62 4.78
N ALA A 30 9.96 -20.33 5.82
CA ALA A 30 8.56 -20.33 6.18
C ALA A 30 8.11 -18.91 6.58
N PHE A 31 6.94 -18.48 6.12
CA PHE A 31 6.40 -17.14 6.40
C PHE A 31 6.37 -16.74 7.88
N PRO A 32 6.10 -17.64 8.86
CA PRO A 32 6.23 -17.29 10.27
C PRO A 32 7.65 -16.86 10.70
N GLU A 33 8.70 -17.39 10.06
CA GLU A 33 10.09 -16.99 10.33
C GLU A 33 10.42 -15.65 9.66
N CYS A 34 9.97 -15.44 8.42
CA CYS A 34 10.07 -14.12 7.75
C CYS A 34 9.36 -13.03 8.57
N ALA A 35 8.23 -13.35 9.18
CA ALA A 35 7.51 -12.44 10.06
C ALA A 35 8.33 -12.04 11.31
N LYS A 36 9.20 -12.91 11.84
CA LYS A 36 10.11 -12.54 12.93
C LYS A 36 11.17 -11.55 12.45
N VAL A 37 11.63 -11.67 11.21
CA VAL A 37 12.55 -10.70 10.60
C VAL A 37 11.86 -9.34 10.45
N LEU A 38 10.61 -9.30 9.98
CA LEU A 38 9.80 -8.07 10.01
C LEU A 38 9.77 -7.45 11.42
N GLN A 39 9.45 -8.24 12.45
CA GLN A 39 9.42 -7.74 13.83
C GLN A 39 10.78 -7.22 14.31
N ALA A 40 11.88 -7.84 13.90
CA ALA A 40 13.23 -7.36 14.21
C ALA A 40 13.53 -6.02 13.52
N VAL A 41 13.12 -5.85 12.26
CA VAL A 41 13.26 -4.58 11.52
C VAL A 41 12.44 -3.48 12.19
N LEU A 42 11.20 -3.76 12.60
CA LEU A 42 10.33 -2.77 13.26
C LEU A 42 10.83 -2.34 14.65
N LYS A 43 11.47 -3.26 15.39
CA LYS A 43 12.01 -3.02 16.75
C LYS A 43 13.41 -2.40 16.75
N ARG A 44 14.02 -2.24 15.58
CA ARG A 44 15.32 -1.60 15.41
C ARG A 44 15.33 -0.17 15.97
N ASN A 45 16.52 0.35 16.30
CA ASN A 45 16.73 1.74 16.73
C ASN A 45 15.76 2.17 17.86
N ASN A 46 15.64 1.35 18.91
CA ASN A 46 14.72 1.60 20.03
C ASN A 46 13.23 1.68 19.60
N ASN A 47 12.80 0.74 18.75
CA ASN A 47 11.43 0.63 18.24
C ASN A 47 10.97 1.85 17.42
N GLN A 48 11.90 2.50 16.74
CA GLN A 48 11.65 3.73 15.99
C GLN A 48 10.47 3.58 15.00
N LEU A 49 10.56 2.58 14.10
CA LEU A 49 9.50 2.32 13.10
C LEU A 49 8.20 1.83 13.75
N GLN A 50 8.29 1.01 14.78
CA GLN A 50 7.10 0.57 15.51
C GLN A 50 6.37 1.74 16.18
N ASN A 51 7.11 2.73 16.70
CA ASN A 51 6.53 3.94 17.28
C ASN A 51 5.97 4.86 16.19
N ALA A 52 6.63 4.97 15.03
CA ALA A 52 6.13 5.69 13.86
C ALA A 52 4.79 5.12 13.38
N LEU A 53 4.67 3.79 13.25
CA LEU A 53 3.41 3.12 12.91
C LEU A 53 2.29 3.45 13.90
N LYS A 54 2.59 3.38 15.22
CA LYS A 54 1.59 3.72 16.25
C LYS A 54 1.11 5.17 16.17
N ARG A 55 2.05 6.11 15.97
CA ARG A 55 1.73 7.54 15.84
C ARG A 55 0.85 7.79 14.62
N MET A 56 1.23 7.24 13.47
CA MET A 56 0.47 7.31 12.23
C MET A 56 -0.96 6.78 12.39
N SER A 57 -1.13 5.63 13.07
CA SER A 57 -2.48 5.07 13.30
C SER A 57 -3.39 6.01 14.09
N SER A 58 -2.83 6.80 15.03
CA SER A 58 -3.58 7.70 15.90
C SER A 58 -3.76 9.13 15.37
N SER A 59 -2.99 9.52 14.34
CA SER A 59 -2.99 10.87 13.80
C SER A 59 -3.90 11.01 12.59
N GLU A 60 -4.30 12.24 12.27
CA GLU A 60 -4.98 12.55 11.01
C GLU A 60 -4.00 12.37 9.84
N ALA A 61 -4.53 12.00 8.66
CA ALA A 61 -3.71 11.83 7.47
C ALA A 61 -3.10 13.17 7.03
N GLY A 62 -1.80 13.19 6.73
CA GLY A 62 -1.08 14.41 6.34
C GLY A 62 -0.65 15.29 7.51
N SER A 63 -1.07 14.99 8.74
CA SER A 63 -0.71 15.80 9.92
C SER A 63 0.72 15.58 10.41
N MET A 64 1.39 14.51 9.96
CA MET A 64 2.72 14.11 10.44
C MET A 64 3.68 13.75 9.29
N PRO A 65 3.95 14.66 8.34
CA PRO A 65 4.68 14.35 7.11
C PRO A 65 6.07 13.73 7.35
N ALA A 66 6.80 14.17 8.37
CA ALA A 66 8.11 13.59 8.71
C ALA A 66 8.00 12.10 9.14
N VAL A 67 6.95 11.73 9.89
CA VAL A 67 6.72 10.34 10.32
C VAL A 67 6.23 9.48 9.16
N GLU A 68 5.38 10.03 8.32
CA GLU A 68 4.89 9.37 7.11
C GLU A 68 6.04 9.05 6.15
N MET A 69 6.91 10.03 5.91
CA MET A 69 8.09 9.85 5.07
C MET A 69 9.11 8.91 5.71
N GLU A 70 9.31 8.96 7.02
CA GLU A 70 10.12 7.99 7.74
C GLU A 70 9.63 6.55 7.51
N LEU A 71 8.32 6.31 7.55
CA LEU A 71 7.76 4.99 7.24
C LEU A 71 8.01 4.61 5.78
N ARG A 72 7.71 5.48 4.82
CA ARG A 72 7.92 5.26 3.39
C ARG A 72 9.38 4.91 3.08
N GLU A 73 10.31 5.71 3.57
CA GLU A 73 11.75 5.61 3.28
C GLU A 73 12.46 4.46 4.00
N ASN A 74 11.78 3.77 4.92
CA ASN A 74 12.34 2.61 5.60
C ASN A 74 11.62 1.32 5.18
N LEU A 75 10.28 1.29 5.21
CA LEU A 75 9.53 0.07 4.93
C LEU A 75 9.64 -0.33 3.45
N ARG A 76 9.54 0.62 2.50
CA ARG A 76 9.68 0.28 1.07
C ARG A 76 11.03 -0.34 0.75
N PRO A 77 12.17 0.33 1.01
CA PRO A 77 13.45 -0.24 0.61
C PRO A 77 13.84 -1.48 1.43
N LEU A 78 13.48 -1.58 2.71
CA LEU A 78 13.91 -2.70 3.56
C LEU A 78 13.05 -3.96 3.38
N LEU A 79 11.75 -3.81 3.13
CA LEU A 79 10.79 -4.92 3.19
C LEU A 79 10.01 -5.11 1.90
N LEU A 80 9.92 -4.10 1.02
CA LEU A 80 9.14 -4.14 -0.21
C LEU A 80 10.02 -3.89 -1.44
N SER A 81 11.34 -4.10 -1.33
CA SER A 81 12.28 -3.95 -2.45
C SER A 81 12.22 -5.11 -3.45
N GLY A 82 11.53 -6.19 -3.09
CA GLY A 82 11.32 -7.37 -3.94
C GLY A 82 10.34 -7.20 -5.09
N GLN A 83 9.63 -6.06 -5.21
CA GLN A 83 8.58 -5.87 -6.22
C GLN A 83 9.04 -6.15 -7.67
N CYS A 84 10.29 -5.84 -7.98
CA CYS A 84 10.86 -6.03 -9.31
C CYS A 84 11.77 -7.29 -9.42
N ALA A 85 11.76 -8.17 -8.42
CA ALA A 85 12.59 -9.36 -8.43
C ALA A 85 12.07 -10.38 -9.46
N GLN A 86 13.00 -11.01 -10.19
CA GLN A 86 12.68 -11.87 -11.35
C GLN A 86 13.03 -13.36 -11.14
N TYR A 87 13.14 -13.81 -9.89
CA TYR A 87 13.35 -15.23 -9.58
C TYR A 87 12.02 -15.96 -9.33
N ASP A 88 12.05 -17.28 -9.44
CA ASP A 88 10.88 -18.13 -9.22
C ASP A 88 10.35 -18.01 -7.78
N GLY A 89 9.07 -17.66 -7.63
CA GLY A 89 8.40 -17.40 -6.35
C GLY A 89 8.60 -16.00 -5.77
N ALA A 90 9.27 -15.08 -6.47
CA ALA A 90 9.46 -13.69 -6.01
C ALA A 90 8.13 -12.94 -5.81
N ASP A 91 7.13 -13.22 -6.64
CA ASP A 91 5.77 -12.67 -6.54
C ASP A 91 5.07 -13.10 -5.25
N ILE A 92 5.15 -14.40 -4.92
CA ILE A 92 4.61 -14.96 -3.68
C ILE A 92 5.31 -14.37 -2.46
N GLU A 93 6.65 -14.24 -2.50
CA GLU A 93 7.41 -13.62 -1.41
C GLU A 93 7.06 -12.14 -1.24
N TYR A 94 6.96 -11.36 -2.33
CA TYR A 94 6.55 -9.96 -2.27
C TYR A 94 5.14 -9.79 -1.70
N MET A 95 4.19 -10.62 -2.15
CA MET A 95 2.82 -10.65 -1.64
C MET A 95 2.78 -10.95 -0.13
N PHE A 96 3.63 -11.86 0.36
CA PHE A 96 3.78 -12.08 1.79
C PHE A 96 4.30 -10.83 2.51
N TRP A 97 5.37 -10.19 2.02
CA TRP A 97 5.95 -9.03 2.67
C TRP A 97 4.99 -7.84 2.72
N LEU A 98 4.29 -7.56 1.62
CA LEU A 98 3.22 -6.57 1.57
C LEU A 98 2.15 -6.88 2.62
N SER A 99 1.60 -8.10 2.62
CA SER A 99 0.58 -8.51 3.57
C SER A 99 1.05 -8.40 5.03
N ALA A 100 2.28 -8.83 5.31
CA ALA A 100 2.84 -8.80 6.65
C ALA A 100 3.07 -7.36 7.14
N VAL A 101 3.52 -6.45 6.26
CA VAL A 101 3.65 -5.02 6.56
C VAL A 101 2.28 -4.40 6.83
N MET A 102 1.28 -4.68 6.00
CA MET A 102 -0.08 -4.17 6.17
C MET A 102 -0.72 -4.66 7.49
N HIS A 103 -0.45 -5.91 7.90
CA HIS A 103 -0.88 -6.47 9.19
C HIS A 103 -0.17 -5.88 10.42
N THR A 104 0.81 -4.98 10.26
CA THR A 104 1.42 -4.28 11.40
C THR A 104 0.46 -3.28 12.06
N VAL A 105 -0.58 -2.86 11.33
CA VAL A 105 -1.68 -2.03 11.79
C VAL A 105 -3.00 -2.79 11.60
N LYS A 106 -3.94 -2.62 12.54
CA LYS A 106 -5.15 -3.47 12.62
C LYS A 106 -6.39 -2.86 11.98
N GLU A 107 -6.59 -1.56 12.19
CA GLU A 107 -7.80 -0.88 11.76
C GLU A 107 -7.74 -0.57 10.26
N PRO A 108 -8.84 -0.75 9.50
CA PRO A 108 -8.88 -0.45 8.06
C PRO A 108 -8.40 0.97 7.72
N ILE A 109 -8.77 1.96 8.53
CA ILE A 109 -8.30 3.35 8.36
C ILE A 109 -6.78 3.50 8.53
N ALA A 110 -6.16 2.72 9.43
CA ALA A 110 -4.71 2.75 9.60
C ALA A 110 -4.00 2.00 8.47
N GLN A 111 -4.62 0.93 7.96
CA GLN A 111 -4.15 0.16 6.81
C GLN A 111 -4.21 1.01 5.53
N SER A 112 -5.31 1.72 5.27
CA SER A 112 -5.45 2.62 4.12
C SER A 112 -4.44 3.76 4.18
N LYS A 113 -4.23 4.36 5.35
CA LYS A 113 -3.17 5.36 5.56
C LYS A 113 -1.79 4.78 5.26
N LEU A 114 -1.47 3.60 5.78
CA LEU A 114 -0.19 2.95 5.51
C LEU A 114 0.00 2.69 4.01
N LEU A 115 -1.04 2.24 3.31
CA LEU A 115 -1.01 2.01 1.87
C LEU A 115 -0.72 3.30 1.10
N MET A 116 -1.42 4.40 1.41
CA MET A 116 -1.18 5.72 0.81
C MET A 116 0.24 6.22 1.13
N ILE A 117 0.69 6.06 2.37
CA ILE A 117 2.06 6.40 2.78
C ILE A 117 3.08 5.57 2.01
N LEU A 118 2.84 4.30 1.70
CA LEU A 118 3.81 3.49 0.97
C LEU A 118 3.79 3.80 -0.53
N PHE A 119 2.61 3.88 -1.15
CA PHE A 119 2.49 3.83 -2.62
C PHE A 119 1.79 5.05 -3.25
N GLY A 120 1.21 5.93 -2.45
CA GLY A 120 0.59 7.15 -2.94
C GLY A 120 1.59 8.16 -3.52
N PRO A 121 1.10 9.17 -4.25
CA PRO A 121 1.93 10.21 -4.83
C PRO A 121 2.69 11.00 -3.76
N GLY A 122 3.88 11.48 -4.11
CA GLY A 122 4.61 12.45 -3.31
C GLY A 122 4.57 13.81 -3.99
N LYS A 123 4.53 14.88 -3.20
CA LYS A 123 4.77 16.26 -3.66
C LYS A 123 6.10 16.76 -3.13
N CYS A 124 6.73 17.61 -3.92
CA CYS A 124 7.99 18.25 -3.57
C CYS A 124 7.73 19.75 -3.36
N ASP A 125 7.96 20.24 -2.14
CA ASP A 125 7.93 21.67 -1.83
C ASP A 125 9.37 22.13 -1.53
N GLY A 126 10.05 22.57 -2.59
CA GLY A 126 11.47 22.93 -2.53
C GLY A 126 12.38 21.72 -2.28
N THR A 127 12.82 21.55 -1.03
CA THR A 127 13.74 20.46 -0.62
C THR A 127 13.04 19.32 0.10
N GLU A 128 11.80 19.50 0.53
CA GLU A 128 11.07 18.50 1.30
C GLU A 128 10.10 17.73 0.40
N VAL A 129 10.17 16.40 0.46
CA VAL A 129 9.22 15.50 -0.20
C VAL A 129 8.23 15.02 0.85
N THR A 130 6.94 15.16 0.58
CA THR A 130 5.85 14.70 1.46
C THR A 130 4.81 13.92 0.68
N ILE A 131 3.94 13.18 1.36
CA ILE A 131 2.81 12.48 0.73
C ILE A 131 1.79 13.52 0.26
N ASP A 132 1.32 13.40 -0.97
CA ASP A 132 0.28 14.31 -1.49
C ASP A 132 -1.12 13.77 -1.23
N TRP A 133 -1.59 13.95 0.01
CA TRP A 133 -2.90 13.46 0.46
C TRP A 133 -4.08 14.17 -0.22
N SER A 134 -3.91 15.41 -0.67
CA SER A 134 -5.01 16.18 -1.26
C SER A 134 -5.16 15.97 -2.77
N LEU A 135 -4.13 15.42 -3.44
CA LEU A 135 -4.10 15.28 -4.90
C LEU A 135 -5.37 14.65 -5.47
N PHE A 136 -5.78 13.50 -4.93
CA PHE A 136 -6.95 12.78 -5.44
C PHE A 136 -8.29 13.33 -4.98
N CYS A 137 -8.28 14.19 -3.95
CA CYS A 137 -9.47 14.85 -3.40
C CYS A 137 -9.79 16.11 -4.21
N GLU A 138 -8.78 16.96 -4.41
CA GLU A 138 -8.93 18.30 -4.99
C GLU A 138 -8.93 18.28 -6.53
N HIS A 139 -8.35 17.25 -7.16
CA HIS A 139 -8.14 17.21 -8.59
C HIS A 139 -8.64 15.90 -9.21
N VAL A 140 -9.30 16.01 -10.37
CA VAL A 140 -9.52 14.86 -11.25
C VAL A 140 -8.24 14.63 -12.06
N ILE A 141 -7.68 13.42 -11.98
CA ILE A 141 -6.44 13.08 -12.70
C ILE A 141 -6.77 12.78 -14.16
N ALA A 142 -6.47 13.75 -15.03
CA ALA A 142 -6.66 13.64 -16.47
C ALA A 142 -5.40 14.10 -17.23
N PRO A 143 -5.06 13.47 -18.38
CA PRO A 143 -5.76 12.35 -19.01
C PRO A 143 -5.57 11.01 -18.26
N PHE A 144 -6.41 10.00 -18.53
CA PHE A 144 -6.37 8.68 -17.87
C PHE A 144 -4.97 8.06 -17.83
N LYS A 145 -4.12 8.31 -18.83
CA LYS A 145 -2.72 7.86 -18.83
C LYS A 145 -1.91 8.31 -17.60
N LEU A 146 -2.19 9.48 -17.02
CA LEU A 146 -1.51 9.93 -15.79
C LEU A 146 -1.92 9.10 -14.56
N THR A 147 -3.09 8.45 -14.60
CA THR A 147 -3.52 7.56 -13.53
C THR A 147 -2.67 6.28 -13.47
N GLU A 148 -1.98 5.90 -14.55
CA GLU A 148 -1.03 4.78 -14.57
C GLU A 148 0.18 5.00 -13.64
N THR A 149 0.59 6.25 -13.44
CA THR A 149 1.73 6.58 -12.58
C THR A 149 1.31 6.97 -11.17
N LEU A 150 0.12 7.56 -11.01
CA LEU A 150 -0.34 8.10 -9.73
C LEU A 150 -1.26 7.15 -8.97
N ILE A 151 -2.19 6.48 -9.65
CA ILE A 151 -3.26 5.69 -9.02
C ILE A 151 -2.97 4.18 -9.13
N LYS A 152 -2.51 3.71 -10.28
CA LYS A 152 -2.22 2.28 -10.52
C LYS A 152 -1.32 1.65 -9.46
N PRO A 153 -0.27 2.31 -8.92
CA PRO A 153 0.52 1.72 -7.85
C PRO A 153 -0.30 1.34 -6.62
N LEU A 154 -1.34 2.10 -6.26
CA LEU A 154 -2.24 1.73 -5.16
C LEU A 154 -3.14 0.55 -5.56
N ALA A 155 -3.66 0.56 -6.79
CA ALA A 155 -4.52 -0.50 -7.31
C ALA A 155 -3.78 -1.85 -7.36
N ASP A 156 -2.53 -1.86 -7.84
CA ASP A 156 -1.69 -3.06 -7.96
C ASP A 156 -1.51 -3.74 -6.59
N GLU A 157 -1.25 -2.97 -5.54
CA GLU A 157 -1.04 -3.51 -4.20
C GLU A 157 -2.35 -4.01 -3.58
N LEU A 158 -3.48 -3.34 -3.84
CA LEU A 158 -4.81 -3.84 -3.44
C LEU A 158 -5.17 -5.16 -4.12
N LEU A 159 -4.82 -5.32 -5.41
CA LEU A 159 -4.97 -6.60 -6.10
C LEU A 159 -4.12 -7.67 -5.41
N LEU A 160 -2.86 -7.38 -5.10
CA LEU A 160 -1.99 -8.35 -4.42
C LEU A 160 -2.56 -8.77 -3.06
N LEU A 161 -3.14 -7.84 -2.30
CA LEU A 161 -3.85 -8.17 -1.06
C LEU A 161 -5.00 -9.16 -1.31
N LEU A 162 -5.83 -8.97 -2.35
CA LEU A 162 -6.89 -9.93 -2.72
C LEU A 162 -6.34 -11.32 -3.09
N GLU A 163 -5.13 -11.37 -3.63
CA GLU A 163 -4.50 -12.61 -4.06
C GLU A 163 -3.78 -13.38 -2.93
N THR A 164 -3.66 -12.80 -1.73
CA THR A 164 -2.97 -13.41 -0.58
C THR A 164 -3.52 -14.76 -0.13
N LYS A 165 -4.74 -15.14 -0.56
CA LYS A 165 -5.24 -16.52 -0.44
C LYS A 165 -4.30 -17.58 -1.06
N LYS A 166 -3.41 -17.17 -1.98
CA LYS A 166 -2.37 -18.02 -2.58
C LYS A 166 -1.21 -18.33 -1.60
N LEU A 167 -1.07 -17.60 -0.49
CA LEU A 167 0.03 -17.77 0.49
C LEU A 167 -0.09 -19.04 1.34
N ASP A 168 -1.20 -19.79 1.26
CA ASP A 168 -1.49 -20.96 2.11
C ASP A 168 -1.25 -20.67 3.61
N ASN A 169 -1.59 -19.45 4.04
CA ASN A 169 -1.40 -18.97 5.40
C ASN A 169 -2.53 -18.01 5.78
N GLU A 170 -3.50 -18.50 6.56
CA GLU A 170 -4.69 -17.75 6.95
C GLU A 170 -4.36 -16.44 7.67
N LYS A 171 -3.27 -16.40 8.45
CA LYS A 171 -2.89 -15.21 9.23
C LYS A 171 -2.50 -14.01 8.35
N TYR A 172 -1.99 -14.28 7.15
CA TYR A 172 -1.55 -13.24 6.21
C TYR A 172 -2.45 -13.19 4.96
N SER A 173 -3.59 -13.87 5.00
CA SER A 173 -4.59 -13.82 3.95
C SER A 173 -5.59 -12.70 4.24
N TRP A 174 -5.97 -11.97 3.19
CA TRP A 174 -7.00 -10.93 3.23
C TRP A 174 -8.25 -11.44 2.52
N SER A 175 -9.41 -11.16 3.10
CA SER A 175 -10.69 -11.44 2.45
C SER A 175 -11.09 -10.30 1.51
N GLN A 176 -12.08 -10.55 0.66
CA GLN A 176 -12.68 -9.47 -0.14
C GLN A 176 -13.27 -8.36 0.74
N HIS A 177 -13.80 -8.71 1.91
CA HIS A 177 -14.35 -7.74 2.85
C HIS A 177 -13.25 -6.85 3.46
N ASP A 178 -12.09 -7.42 3.80
CA ASP A 178 -10.98 -6.64 4.33
C ASP A 178 -10.44 -5.65 3.29
N VAL A 179 -10.26 -6.11 2.04
CA VAL A 179 -9.82 -5.23 0.95
C VAL A 179 -10.88 -4.17 0.63
N PHE A 180 -12.18 -4.50 0.66
CA PHE A 180 -13.25 -3.52 0.53
C PHE A 180 -13.12 -2.41 1.56
N ASN A 181 -12.97 -2.74 2.85
CA ASN A 181 -12.83 -1.74 3.91
C ASN A 181 -11.59 -0.85 3.70
N ILE A 182 -10.47 -1.41 3.23
CA ILE A 182 -9.29 -0.59 2.89
C ILE A 182 -9.60 0.35 1.72
N VAL A 183 -10.26 -0.12 0.66
CA VAL A 183 -10.62 0.71 -0.50
C VAL A 183 -11.52 1.86 -0.08
N GLU A 184 -12.54 1.60 0.74
CA GLU A 184 -13.45 2.64 1.24
C GLU A 184 -12.70 3.67 2.08
N GLU A 185 -11.89 3.23 3.04
CA GLU A 185 -11.11 4.16 3.88
C GLU A 185 -10.06 4.93 3.08
N LEU A 186 -9.41 4.29 2.09
CA LEU A 186 -8.40 4.92 1.23
C LEU A 186 -9.00 6.05 0.40
N THR A 187 -10.21 5.83 -0.11
CA THR A 187 -10.88 6.74 -1.06
C THR A 187 -11.74 7.79 -0.36
N THR A 188 -11.85 7.72 0.97
CA THR A 188 -12.56 8.69 1.82
C THR A 188 -11.64 9.44 2.81
N THR A 189 -10.36 9.06 2.91
CA THR A 189 -9.37 9.69 3.80
C THR A 189 -8.27 10.41 3.01
N PRO A 190 -7.88 11.66 3.36
CA PRO A 190 -8.44 12.49 4.44
C PRO A 190 -9.83 13.04 4.13
N GLU A 191 -10.13 13.23 2.85
CA GLU A 191 -11.44 13.60 2.33
C GLU A 191 -11.80 12.66 1.17
N PRO A 192 -13.07 12.58 0.75
CA PRO A 192 -13.47 11.83 -0.42
C PRO A 192 -12.65 12.21 -1.65
N TRP A 193 -12.09 11.20 -2.32
CA TRP A 193 -11.48 11.38 -3.63
C TRP A 193 -12.55 11.84 -4.63
N SER A 194 -12.12 12.52 -5.69
CA SER A 194 -12.99 12.70 -6.84
C SER A 194 -13.48 11.33 -7.34
N PHE A 195 -14.75 11.26 -7.71
CA PHE A 195 -15.36 10.00 -8.12
C PHE A 195 -14.65 9.39 -9.33
N ASP A 196 -14.18 10.23 -10.25
CA ASP A 196 -13.33 9.86 -11.37
C ASP A 196 -12.05 9.13 -10.94
N ASN A 197 -11.34 9.60 -9.92
CA ASN A 197 -10.13 8.95 -9.43
C ASN A 197 -10.43 7.60 -8.77
N PHE A 198 -11.54 7.50 -8.03
CA PHE A 198 -12.01 6.22 -7.48
C PHE A 198 -12.31 5.21 -8.59
N VAL A 199 -13.03 5.63 -9.62
CA VAL A 199 -13.33 4.79 -10.79
C VAL A 199 -12.04 4.39 -11.52
N ALA A 200 -11.09 5.31 -11.66
CA ALA A 200 -9.79 5.02 -12.28
C ALA A 200 -9.00 3.96 -11.51
N LEU A 201 -9.03 3.98 -10.16
CA LEU A 201 -8.43 2.94 -9.31
C LEU A 201 -8.99 1.55 -9.66
N LEU A 202 -10.32 1.44 -9.82
CA LEU A 202 -10.98 0.19 -10.16
C LEU A 202 -10.72 -0.25 -11.60
N LEU A 203 -10.58 0.69 -12.54
CA LEU A 203 -10.26 0.38 -13.94
C LEU A 203 -8.83 -0.13 -14.13
N HIS A 204 -7.87 0.32 -13.31
CA HIS A 204 -6.51 -0.23 -13.32
C HIS A 204 -6.46 -1.68 -12.87
N GLN A 205 -7.34 -2.07 -11.93
CA GLN A 205 -7.45 -3.44 -11.47
C GLN A 205 -8.91 -3.89 -11.42
N PRO A 206 -9.48 -4.35 -12.56
CA PRO A 206 -10.89 -4.71 -12.67
C PRO A 206 -11.37 -5.78 -11.67
N SER A 207 -10.47 -6.59 -11.10
CA SER A 207 -10.78 -7.51 -10.00
C SER A 207 -11.29 -6.83 -8.73
N LEU A 208 -11.03 -5.53 -8.57
CA LEU A 208 -11.56 -4.69 -7.48
C LEU A 208 -13.02 -4.25 -7.74
N ILE A 209 -13.47 -4.24 -9.00
CA ILE A 209 -14.82 -3.78 -9.36
C ILE A 209 -15.90 -4.58 -8.61
N PRO A 210 -15.90 -5.94 -8.59
CA PRO A 210 -16.90 -6.69 -7.83
C PRO A 210 -16.83 -6.42 -6.33
N VAL A 211 -15.63 -6.20 -5.78
CA VAL A 211 -15.42 -5.91 -4.35
C VAL A 211 -16.15 -4.62 -3.96
N SER A 212 -16.01 -3.56 -4.76
CA SER A 212 -16.65 -2.27 -4.50
C SER A 212 -18.13 -2.20 -4.93
N LEU A 213 -18.51 -2.81 -6.06
CA LEU A 213 -19.89 -2.78 -6.57
C LEU A 213 -20.85 -3.62 -5.74
N ILE A 214 -20.49 -4.87 -5.40
CA ILE A 214 -21.39 -5.78 -4.67
C ILE A 214 -21.72 -5.18 -3.29
N ALA A 215 -20.72 -4.61 -2.62
CA ALA A 215 -20.93 -3.93 -1.36
C ALA A 215 -21.91 -2.76 -1.49
N ARG A 216 -21.75 -1.88 -2.50
CA ARG A 216 -22.66 -0.74 -2.74
C ARG A 216 -24.09 -1.18 -3.07
N MET A 217 -24.25 -2.18 -3.93
CA MET A 217 -25.57 -2.73 -4.29
C MET A 217 -26.28 -3.34 -3.08
N ASN A 218 -25.56 -4.00 -2.17
CA ASN A 218 -26.13 -4.64 -1.00
C ASN A 218 -26.51 -3.66 0.13
N HIS A 219 -25.96 -2.44 0.13
CA HIS A 219 -26.15 -1.44 1.19
C HIS A 219 -26.97 -0.21 0.73
N ASN A 220 -27.84 -0.36 -0.27
CA ASN A 220 -28.73 0.69 -0.81
C ASN A 220 -28.01 1.89 -1.47
N TYR A 221 -26.75 1.74 -1.90
CA TYR A 221 -26.03 2.75 -2.69
C TYR A 221 -26.18 2.48 -4.20
N ALA A 222 -27.42 2.22 -4.65
CA ALA A 222 -27.70 1.87 -6.04
C ALA A 222 -27.35 3.02 -7.02
N ASP A 223 -27.53 4.27 -6.58
CA ASP A 223 -27.20 5.45 -7.38
C ASP A 223 -25.68 5.57 -7.60
N GLU A 224 -24.86 5.32 -6.57
CA GLU A 224 -23.40 5.27 -6.72
C GLU A 224 -22.98 4.13 -7.65
N ALA A 225 -23.55 2.93 -7.48
CA ALA A 225 -23.27 1.81 -8.36
C ALA A 225 -23.61 2.12 -9.83
N CYS A 226 -24.73 2.81 -10.08
CA CYS A 226 -25.10 3.29 -11.41
C CYS A 226 -24.09 4.32 -11.94
N LEU A 227 -23.69 5.30 -11.10
CA LEU A 227 -22.70 6.30 -11.46
C LEU A 227 -21.34 5.67 -11.81
N MET A 228 -20.92 4.62 -11.08
CA MET A 228 -19.70 3.86 -11.41
C MET A 228 -19.75 3.33 -12.84
N PHE A 229 -20.86 2.70 -13.24
CA PHE A 229 -21.04 2.18 -14.60
C PHE A 229 -20.98 3.29 -15.66
N LEU A 230 -21.64 4.43 -15.40
CA LEU A 230 -21.60 5.57 -16.32
C LEU A 230 -20.17 6.10 -16.49
N THR A 231 -19.43 6.27 -15.39
CA THR A 231 -18.04 6.77 -15.45
C THR A 231 -17.09 5.75 -16.06
N PHE A 232 -17.29 4.43 -15.87
CA PHE A 232 -16.53 3.42 -16.60
C PHE A 232 -16.66 3.60 -18.12
N MET A 233 -17.87 3.86 -18.61
CA MET A 233 -18.14 4.03 -20.04
C MET A 233 -17.52 5.31 -20.62
N THR A 234 -17.34 6.36 -19.83
CA THR A 234 -16.72 7.62 -20.29
C THR A 234 -15.19 7.58 -20.24
N MET A 235 -14.61 6.83 -19.31
CA MET A 235 -13.15 6.71 -19.14
C MET A 235 -12.51 5.64 -20.03
N LEU A 236 -13.26 4.56 -20.34
CA LEU A 236 -12.80 3.58 -21.30
C LEU A 236 -12.87 4.21 -22.71
N PRO A 237 -11.74 4.30 -23.43
CA PRO A 237 -11.77 4.78 -24.80
C PRO A 237 -12.50 3.74 -25.66
N TRP A 238 -13.79 3.95 -25.89
CA TRP A 238 -14.49 3.31 -27.00
C TRP A 238 -14.15 4.05 -28.30
N SER A 239 -12.89 3.91 -28.76
CA SER A 239 -12.43 4.16 -30.13
C SER A 239 -11.00 3.71 -30.32
#